data_AF-A0A411YZM4-F1
#
_entry.id   AF-A0A411YZM4-F1
#
_cell.length_a   1.000
_cell.length_b   1.000
_cell.length_c   1.000
_cell.angle_alpha   90.00
_cell.angle_beta   90.00
_cell.angle_gamma   90.00
#
_symmetry.space_group_name_H-M   'P 1'
#
loop_
_entity.id
_entity.type
_entity.pdbx_description
1 polymer ?
#
loop_
_entity_poly.entity_id
_entity_poly.type
_entity_poly.pdbx_seq_one_letter_code
_entity_poly.pdbx_strand_id
1 'polypeptide(L)'
;MSQRAFLIWLTLLGTVAALLLWLLHGGPETPSVGGGGYDLGPFVYGWLLTLLSGGWIVGAGLAGLGRRDRKASLRAFALAVVGLAVLVLTLILHGSDLN
;
A
#
# COMPACT_ATOMS: atom_id res chain seq x y z
N MET A 1 3.46 11.23 -17.57
CA MET A 1 4.26 10.09 -17.06
C MET A 1 4.80 9.34 -18.24
N SER A 2 6.12 9.17 -18.31
CA SER A 2 6.69 8.21 -19.25
C SER A 2 6.26 6.80 -18.83
N GLN A 3 6.18 5.88 -19.79
CA GLN A 3 5.80 4.49 -19.53
C GLN A 3 6.78 3.80 -18.57
N ARG A 4 8.07 4.13 -18.66
CA ARG A 4 9.10 3.63 -17.74
C ARG A 4 8.87 4.09 -16.31
N ALA A 5 8.56 5.38 -16.11
CA ALA A 5 8.23 5.88 -14.78
C ALA A 5 6.98 5.18 -14.23
N PHE A 6 5.93 5.03 -15.05
CA PHE A 6 4.72 4.30 -14.64
C PHE A 6 5.05 2.89 -14.14
N LEU A 7 5.87 2.13 -14.89
CA LEU A 7 6.28 0.79 -14.50
C LEU A 7 7.11 0.79 -13.22
N ILE A 8 8.09 1.69 -13.08
CA ILE A 8 8.93 1.79 -11.87
C ILE A 8 8.05 2.03 -10.63
N TRP A 9 7.13 3.00 -10.71
CA TRP A 9 6.22 3.31 -9.61
C TRP A 9 5.28 2.14 -9.32
N LEU A 10 4.74 1.48 -10.35
CA LEU A 10 3.87 0.31 -10.18
C LEU A 10 4.62 -0.86 -9.53
N THR A 11 5.85 -1.16 -9.98
CA THR A 11 6.67 -2.21 -9.40
C THR A 11 7.07 -1.87 -7.97
N LEU A 12 7.38 -0.61 -7.67
CA LEU A 12 7.73 -0.19 -6.32
C LEU A 12 6.55 -0.40 -5.36
N LEU A 13 5.34 0.02 -5.74
CA LEU A 13 4.13 -0.23 -4.95
C LEU A 13 3.90 -1.72 -4.76
N GLY A 14 3.93 -2.47 -5.85
CA GLY A 14 3.70 -3.92 -5.82
C GLY A 14 4.67 -4.63 -4.91
N THR A 15 5.97 -4.30 -5.00
CA THR A 15 7.01 -4.91 -4.15
C THR A 15 6.82 -4.57 -2.68
N VAL A 16 6.58 -3.29 -2.33
CA VAL A 16 6.41 -2.90 -0.93
C VAL A 16 5.12 -3.48 -0.35
N ALA A 17 4.01 -3.45 -1.09
CA ALA A 17 2.76 -4.04 -0.66
C ALA A 17 2.87 -5.56 -0.48
N ALA A 18 3.51 -6.26 -1.42
CA ALA A 18 3.72 -7.71 -1.32
C ALA A 18 4.64 -8.08 -0.14
N LEU A 19 5.70 -7.30 0.10
CA LEU A 19 6.60 -7.51 1.24
C LEU A 19 5.86 -7.36 2.57
N LEU A 20 5.06 -6.30 2.72
CA LEU A 20 4.31 -6.05 3.94
C LEU A 20 3.19 -7.09 4.13
N LEU A 21 2.50 -7.50 3.05
CA LEU A 21 1.53 -8.59 3.10
C LEU A 21 2.17 -9.93 3.50
N TRP A 22 3.40 -10.19 3.03
CA TRP A 22 4.16 -11.38 3.42
C TRP A 22 4.55 -11.34 4.90
N LEU A 23 5.07 -10.20 5.39
CA LEU A 23 5.34 -10.03 6.82
C LEU A 23 4.10 -10.25 7.69
N LEU A 24 2.91 -9.92 7.15
CA LEU A 24 1.64 -10.05 7.85
C LEU A 24 1.12 -11.50 7.96
N HIS A 25 1.37 -12.35 6.97
CA HIS A 25 0.80 -13.70 6.89
C HIS A 25 1.81 -14.85 7.00
N GLY A 26 3.11 -14.58 6.92
CA GLY A 26 4.13 -15.62 6.85
C GLY A 26 5.55 -15.13 7.13
N GLY A 27 5.67 -13.97 7.77
CA GLY A 27 6.94 -13.47 8.29
C GLY A 27 7.45 -14.34 9.45
N PRO A 28 8.75 -14.26 9.79
CA PRO A 28 9.30 -14.95 10.95
C PRO A 28 8.49 -14.59 12.20
N GLU A 29 8.25 -15.57 13.09
CA GLU A 29 7.54 -15.34 14.36
C GLU A 29 8.14 -14.13 15.07
N THR A 30 7.36 -13.06 15.15
CA THR A 30 7.82 -11.78 15.70
C THR A 30 7.95 -11.93 17.21
N PRO A 31 9.13 -11.67 17.79
CA PRO A 31 9.29 -11.72 19.24
C PRO A 31 8.34 -10.71 19.87
N SER A 32 7.62 -11.11 20.93
CA SER A 32 6.60 -10.27 21.57
C SER A 32 7.18 -8.89 21.89
N VAL A 33 6.65 -7.85 21.27
CA VAL A 33 7.10 -6.48 21.48
C VAL A 33 6.49 -6.01 22.79
N GLY A 34 7.31 -5.94 23.85
CA GLY A 34 6.88 -5.45 25.18
C GLY A 34 6.81 -6.50 26.29
N GLY A 35 7.28 -7.74 26.06
CA GLY A 35 7.43 -8.75 27.11
C GLY A 35 6.13 -9.38 27.64
N GLY A 36 4.98 -9.02 27.06
CA GLY A 36 3.66 -9.51 27.47
C GLY A 36 3.09 -10.65 26.61
N GLY A 37 3.82 -11.16 25.62
CA GLY A 37 3.31 -12.20 24.72
C GLY A 37 2.33 -11.70 23.66
N TYR A 38 2.10 -10.39 23.56
CA TYR A 38 1.28 -9.78 22.52
C TYR A 38 2.04 -9.68 21.20
N ASP A 39 1.45 -10.22 20.14
CA ASP A 39 1.91 -10.00 18.78
C ASP A 39 1.29 -8.71 18.24
N LEU A 40 2.10 -7.65 18.18
CA LEU A 40 1.71 -6.36 17.61
C LEU A 40 1.97 -6.31 16.09
N GLY A 41 2.50 -7.38 15.50
CA GLY A 41 2.76 -7.48 14.07
C GLY A 41 1.54 -7.08 13.22
N PRO A 42 0.36 -7.71 13.42
CA PRO A 42 -0.84 -7.41 12.66
C PRO A 42 -1.24 -5.93 12.70
N PHE A 43 -1.19 -5.32 13.89
CA PHE A 43 -1.52 -3.91 14.09
C PHE A 43 -0.50 -2.99 13.39
N VAL A 44 0.80 -3.19 13.63
CA VAL A 44 1.85 -2.32 13.08
C VAL A 44 1.91 -2.40 11.56
N TYR A 45 1.94 -3.61 11.01
CA TYR A 45 2.02 -3.83 9.56
C TYR A 45 0.72 -3.44 8.86
N GLY A 46 -0.45 -3.68 9.47
CA GLY A 46 -1.75 -3.24 8.96
C GLY A 46 -1.84 -1.71 8.86
N TRP A 47 -1.42 -0.98 9.89
CA TRP A 47 -1.36 0.48 9.88
C TRP A 47 -0.33 1.01 8.87
N LEU A 48 0.85 0.38 8.79
CA LEU A 48 1.86 0.75 7.79
C LEU A 48 1.32 0.62 6.38
N LEU A 49 0.63 -0.49 6.09
CA LEU A 49 0.06 -0.73 4.77
C LEU A 49 -1.07 0.26 4.46
N THR A 50 -1.88 0.59 5.46
CA THR A 50 -2.97 1.56 5.33
C THR A 50 -2.44 2.96 5.03
N LEU A 51 -1.45 3.43 5.79
CA LEU A 51 -0.82 4.74 5.58
C LEU A 51 -0.08 4.82 4.25
N LEU A 52 0.65 3.76 3.89
CA LEU A 52 1.36 3.67 2.61
C LEU A 52 0.38 3.73 1.44
N SER A 53 -0.68 2.93 1.47
CA SER A 53 -1.68 2.87 0.41
C SER A 53 -2.47 4.18 0.31
N GLY A 54 -2.85 4.76 1.46
CA GLY A 54 -3.50 6.06 1.53
C GLY A 54 -2.64 7.19 0.94
N GLY A 55 -1.38 7.27 1.37
CA GLY A 55 -0.42 8.25 0.83
C GLY A 55 -0.17 8.05 -0.66
N TRP A 56 -0.15 6.80 -1.13
CA TRP A 56 0.01 6.48 -2.54
C TRP A 56 -1.17 6.93 -3.39
N ILE A 57 -2.40 6.69 -2.95
CA ILE A 57 -3.63 7.13 -3.65
C ILE A 57 -3.63 8.65 -3.78
N VAL A 58 -3.34 9.36 -2.69
CA VAL A 58 -3.29 10.83 -2.69
C VAL A 58 -2.20 11.33 -3.63
N GLY A 59 -0.99 10.79 -3.54
CA GLY A 59 0.13 11.17 -4.40
C GLY A 59 -0.14 10.91 -5.89
N ALA A 60 -0.67 9.73 -6.22
CA ALA A 60 -1.02 9.36 -7.59
C ALA A 60 -2.20 10.19 -8.13
N GLY A 61 -3.20 10.48 -7.29
CA GLY A 61 -4.33 11.35 -7.62
C GLY A 61 -3.89 12.79 -7.93
N LEU A 62 -3.07 13.38 -7.06
CA LEU A 62 -2.50 14.71 -7.28
C LEU A 62 -1.61 14.75 -8.54
N ALA A 63 -0.79 13.73 -8.76
CA ALA A 63 0.02 13.61 -9.97
C ALA A 63 -0.80 13.41 -11.26
N GLY A 64 -2.03 12.90 -11.14
CA GLY A 64 -2.99 12.76 -12.24
C GLY A 64 -3.72 14.07 -12.55
N LEU A 65 -4.09 14.84 -11.53
CA LEU A 65 -4.76 16.14 -11.64
C LEU A 65 -3.86 17.23 -12.23
N GLY A 66 -2.56 17.22 -11.90
CA GLY A 66 -1.61 18.23 -12.40
C GLY A 66 -1.16 18.05 -13.85
N ARG A 67 -1.62 17.01 -14.56
CA ARG A 67 -1.12 16.68 -15.91
C ARG A 67 -2.12 17.02 -17.01
N ARG A 68 -1.71 17.96 -17.89
CA ARG A 68 -2.45 18.39 -19.08
C ARG A 68 -2.62 17.28 -20.14
N ASP A 69 -1.74 16.29 -20.13
CA ASP A 69 -1.75 15.17 -21.08
C ASP A 69 -2.71 14.04 -20.66
N ARG A 70 -3.74 13.79 -21.46
CA ARG A 70 -4.81 12.82 -21.16
C ARG A 70 -4.28 11.40 -20.94
N LYS A 71 -3.32 10.94 -21.76
CA LYS A 71 -2.67 9.62 -21.62
C LYS A 71 -1.81 9.53 -20.36
N ALA A 72 -1.19 10.63 -19.96
CA ALA A 72 -0.35 10.69 -18.77
C ALA A 72 -1.18 10.77 -17.48
N SER A 73 -2.35 11.40 -17.54
CA SER A 73 -3.33 11.48 -16.46
C SER A 73 -3.99 10.12 -16.22
N LEU A 74 -4.45 9.42 -17.27
CA LEU A 74 -5.01 8.06 -17.17
C LEU A 74 -4.07 7.06 -16.49
N ARG A 75 -2.76 7.11 -16.80
CA ARG A 75 -1.74 6.26 -16.16
C ARG A 75 -1.56 6.57 -14.67
N ALA A 76 -1.59 7.85 -14.29
CA ALA A 76 -1.52 8.23 -12.88
C ALA A 76 -2.79 7.81 -12.12
N PHE A 77 -3.96 7.91 -12.77
CA PHE A 77 -5.23 7.46 -12.22
C PHE A 77 -5.28 5.94 -12.05
N ALA A 78 -4.76 5.17 -13.02
CA ALA A 78 -4.63 3.71 -12.90
C ALA A 78 -3.77 3.31 -11.69
N LEU A 79 -2.66 4.03 -11.44
CA LEU A 79 -1.84 3.84 -10.24
C LEU A 79 -2.61 4.11 -8.95
N ALA A 80 -3.47 5.13 -8.93
CA ALA A 80 -4.33 5.41 -7.78
C ALA A 80 -5.36 4.31 -7.55
N VAL A 81 -5.97 3.77 -8.62
CA VAL A 81 -6.92 2.64 -8.54
C VAL A 81 -6.25 1.38 -7.99
N VAL A 82 -5.01 1.09 -8.41
CA VAL A 82 -4.25 -0.05 -7.86
C VAL A 82 -3.98 0.15 -6.37
N GLY A 83 -3.54 1.35 -5.96
CA GLY A 83 -3.35 1.67 -4.53
C GLY A 83 -4.65 1.54 -3.73
N LEU A 84 -5.78 1.95 -4.31
CA LEU A 84 -7.11 1.81 -3.69
C LEU A 84 -7.50 0.33 -3.52
N ALA A 85 -7.26 -0.50 -4.53
CA ALA A 85 -7.54 -1.92 -4.45
C ALA A 85 -6.74 -2.60 -3.33
N VAL A 86 -5.45 -2.25 -3.20
CA VAL A 86 -4.59 -2.73 -2.10
C VAL A 86 -5.13 -2.27 -0.75
N LEU A 87 -5.50 -0.99 -0.60
CA LEU A 87 -6.09 -0.46 0.63
C LEU A 87 -7.37 -1.21 1.02
N VAL A 88 -8.31 -1.37 0.07
CA VAL A 88 -9.58 -2.04 0.30
C VAL A 88 -9.37 -3.50 0.70
N LEU A 89 -8.49 -4.21 0.00
CA LEU A 89 -8.16 -5.60 0.34
C LEU A 89 -7.60 -5.71 1.76
N THR A 90 -6.77 -4.75 2.15
CA THR A 90 -6.17 -4.69 3.49
C THR A 90 -7.22 -4.44 4.56
N LEU A 91 -8.12 -3.49 4.34
CA LEU A 91 -9.21 -3.19 5.27
C LEU A 91 -10.21 -4.35 5.38
N ILE A 92 -10.45 -5.09 4.29
CA ILE A 92 -11.32 -6.28 4.34
C ILE A 92 -10.66 -7.40 5.13
N LEU A 93 -9.36 -7.63 4.92
CA LEU A 93 -8.64 -8.75 5.55
C LEU A 93 -8.22 -8.45 7.00
N HIS A 94 -7.93 -7.19 7.33
CA HIS A 94 -7.33 -6.77 8.61
C HIS A 94 -8.09 -5.64 9.30
N GLY A 95 -9.27 -5.25 8.81
CA GLY A 95 -10.10 -4.22 9.44
C GLY A 95 -10.50 -4.56 10.88
N SER A 96 -10.56 -5.84 11.22
CA SER A 96 -10.78 -6.33 12.58
C SER A 96 -9.56 -6.17 13.49
N ASP A 97 -8.34 -6.20 12.95
CA ASP A 97 -7.09 -6.00 13.71
C ASP A 97 -6.75 -4.49 13.87
N LEU A 98 -7.46 -3.64 13.14
CA LEU A 98 -7.31 -2.17 13.13
C LEU A 98 -8.28 -1.46 14.08
N ASN A 99 -9.13 -2.19 14.80
CA ASN A 99 -10.23 -1.68 15.65
C ASN A 99 -9.97 -2.00 17.12
#